data_AF-A0A1M4E7P3-F1
#
_entry.id   AF-A0A1M4E7P3-F1
#
_cell.length_a   1.000
_cell.length_b   1.000
_cell.length_c   1.000
_cell.angle_alpha   90.00
_cell.angle_beta   90.00
_cell.angle_gamma   90.00
#
_symmetry.space_group_name_H-M   'P 1'
#
loop_
_entity.id
_entity.type
_entity.pdbx_description
1 polymer ?
#
loop_
_entity_poly.entity_id
_entity_poly.type
_entity_poly.pdbx_seq_one_letter_code
_entity_poly.pdbx_strand_id
1 'polypeptide(L)'
;MSTFPTGEQAFLCGARQGGAYPTLPDHRLLAYGREQCARYPGTSASAAFLAPLCPPAAADSRRELGAEQAEYDRERAEAQAECDRFRHRPLTEPVEVARVLEFSEIGLQAYEDHQDSQEDPVMHQDLVGSATGSLHIYLAADFEQCVTTETYRRRPPVEVEGWDKAIEVGYRSPTGDFRLRDPFDAPELPNLAVAGAGHYRVRVHYREPGRDAWTPQHLLVQVYPGRGDQVVDLKRTTRRAGGR
;
A
#
# COMPACT_ATOMS: atom_id res chain seq x y z
N MET A 1 -3.15 -22.55 10.59
CA MET A 1 -2.99 -23.57 9.52
C MET A 1 -4.32 -23.66 8.79
N SER A 2 -4.44 -23.03 7.62
CA SER A 2 -5.65 -23.15 6.82
C SER A 2 -5.76 -24.58 6.30
N THR A 3 -6.79 -25.29 6.74
CA THR A 3 -7.09 -26.63 6.25
C THR A 3 -7.63 -26.51 4.83
N PHE A 4 -6.89 -27.00 3.84
CA PHE A 4 -7.41 -27.07 2.48
C PHE A 4 -8.68 -27.94 2.48
N PRO A 5 -9.77 -27.51 1.82
CA PRO A 5 -10.94 -28.35 1.67
C PRO A 5 -10.54 -29.61 0.89
N THR A 6 -10.79 -30.77 1.48
CA THR A 6 -10.43 -32.09 0.92
C THR A 6 -11.67 -32.84 0.45
N GLY A 7 -11.48 -33.79 -0.45
CA GLY A 7 -12.51 -34.70 -0.93
C GLY A 7 -13.08 -34.31 -2.30
N GLU A 8 -14.00 -35.15 -2.77
CA GLU A 8 -14.56 -35.09 -4.12
C GLU A 8 -15.31 -33.80 -4.41
N GLN A 9 -16.10 -33.33 -3.44
CA GLN A 9 -16.83 -32.07 -3.59
C GLN A 9 -15.88 -30.87 -3.68
N ALA A 10 -14.83 -30.84 -2.86
CA ALA A 10 -13.83 -29.77 -2.90
C ALA A 10 -13.09 -29.73 -4.25
N PHE A 11 -12.74 -30.91 -4.78
CA PHE A 11 -12.16 -31.04 -6.11
C PHE A 11 -13.08 -30.53 -7.22
N LEU A 12 -14.35 -30.96 -7.22
CA LEU A 12 -15.33 -30.54 -8.22
C LEU A 12 -15.59 -29.03 -8.15
N CYS A 13 -15.79 -28.47 -6.96
CA CYS A 13 -15.98 -27.04 -6.78
C CYS A 13 -14.77 -26.24 -7.29
N GLY A 14 -13.55 -26.63 -6.92
CA GLY A 14 -12.32 -25.97 -7.39
C GLY A 14 -12.19 -26.04 -8.92
N ALA A 15 -12.44 -27.22 -9.51
CA ALA A 15 -12.39 -27.38 -10.96
C ALA A 15 -13.44 -26.52 -11.70
N ARG A 16 -14.67 -26.43 -11.16
CA ARG A 16 -15.75 -25.62 -11.76
C ARG A 16 -15.51 -24.13 -11.64
N GLN A 17 -15.09 -23.65 -10.47
CA GLN A 17 -14.77 -22.24 -10.25
C GLN A 17 -13.58 -21.79 -11.13
N GLY A 18 -12.58 -22.66 -11.31
CA GLY A 18 -11.45 -22.40 -12.21
C GLY A 18 -11.77 -22.55 -13.71
N GLY A 19 -13.03 -22.84 -14.08
CA GLY A 19 -13.43 -23.02 -15.47
C GLY A 19 -12.86 -24.26 -16.16
N ALA A 20 -12.29 -25.21 -15.39
CA ALA A 20 -11.71 -26.43 -15.94
C ALA A 20 -12.79 -27.40 -16.42
N TYR A 21 -12.62 -27.92 -17.64
CA TYR A 21 -13.49 -28.93 -18.26
C TYR A 21 -15.00 -28.62 -18.13
N PRO A 22 -15.46 -27.44 -18.60
CA PRO A 22 -16.77 -26.89 -18.25
C PRO A 22 -17.96 -27.76 -18.71
N THR A 23 -17.77 -28.59 -19.72
CA THR A 23 -18.80 -29.49 -20.28
C THR A 23 -18.66 -30.95 -19.83
N LEU A 24 -17.59 -31.30 -19.12
CA LEU A 24 -17.33 -32.68 -18.69
C LEU A 24 -18.22 -33.01 -17.48
N PRO A 25 -19.03 -34.08 -17.48
CA PRO A 25 -19.85 -34.43 -16.31
C PRO A 25 -19.01 -34.71 -15.05
N ASP A 26 -19.52 -34.35 -13.87
CA ASP A 26 -18.79 -34.46 -12.59
C ASP A 26 -18.18 -35.84 -12.33
N HIS A 27 -18.92 -36.92 -12.60
CA HIS A 27 -18.42 -38.28 -12.42
C HIS A 27 -17.20 -38.60 -13.32
N ARG A 28 -17.15 -38.04 -14.54
CA ARG A 28 -16.00 -38.19 -15.45
C ARG A 28 -14.82 -37.34 -14.99
N LEU A 29 -15.10 -36.14 -14.47
CA LEU A 29 -14.09 -35.25 -13.92
C LEU A 29 -13.43 -35.84 -12.67
N LEU A 30 -14.22 -36.45 -11.77
CA LEU A 30 -13.70 -37.21 -10.62
C LEU A 30 -12.87 -38.41 -11.06
N ALA A 31 -13.34 -39.18 -12.04
CA ALA A 31 -12.57 -40.30 -12.58
C ALA A 31 -11.22 -39.84 -13.14
N TYR A 32 -11.21 -38.75 -13.91
CA TYR A 32 -10.00 -38.11 -14.41
C TYR A 32 -9.06 -37.70 -13.26
N GLY A 33 -9.56 -36.98 -12.25
CA GLY A 33 -8.75 -36.55 -11.11
C GLY A 33 -8.10 -37.71 -10.34
N ARG A 34 -8.85 -38.80 -10.14
CA ARG A 34 -8.31 -40.03 -9.51
C ARG A 34 -7.25 -40.71 -10.38
N GLU A 35 -7.45 -40.77 -11.70
CA GLU A 35 -6.47 -41.32 -12.64
C GLU A 35 -5.18 -40.50 -12.64
N GLN A 36 -5.28 -39.17 -12.61
CA GLN A 36 -4.12 -38.29 -12.51
C GLN A 36 -3.40 -38.47 -11.18
N CYS A 37 -4.12 -38.56 -10.06
CA CYS A 37 -3.52 -38.83 -8.76
C CYS A 37 -2.75 -40.16 -8.74
N ALA A 38 -3.30 -41.22 -9.36
CA ALA A 38 -2.63 -42.52 -9.43
C ALA A 38 -1.30 -42.47 -10.21
N ARG A 39 -1.11 -41.47 -11.08
CA ARG A 39 0.12 -41.23 -11.85
C ARG A 39 1.08 -40.23 -11.19
N TYR A 40 0.68 -39.60 -10.08
CA TYR A 40 1.49 -38.57 -9.42
C TYR A 40 2.82 -39.15 -8.88
N PRO A 41 3.98 -38.47 -9.06
CA PRO A 41 4.18 -37.11 -9.62
C PRO A 41 4.34 -37.02 -11.15
N GLY A 42 4.15 -38.10 -11.91
CA GLY A 42 4.30 -38.14 -13.38
C GLY A 42 3.04 -37.75 -14.17
N THR A 43 2.15 -36.94 -13.60
CA THR A 43 0.91 -36.47 -14.24
C THR A 43 1.11 -35.09 -14.86
N SER A 44 0.28 -34.74 -15.86
CA SER A 44 0.22 -33.39 -16.42
C SER A 44 -0.64 -32.42 -15.60
N ALA A 45 -1.40 -32.90 -14.61
CA ALA A 45 -2.19 -32.06 -13.73
C ALA A 45 -1.33 -31.48 -12.59
N SER A 46 -1.57 -30.22 -12.23
CA SER A 46 -0.79 -29.56 -11.17
C SER A 46 -1.08 -30.16 -9.79
N ALA A 47 -0.11 -30.06 -8.88
CA ALA A 47 -0.25 -30.54 -7.51
C ALA A 47 -1.42 -29.84 -6.78
N ALA A 48 -1.58 -28.53 -6.98
CA ALA A 48 -2.67 -27.73 -6.43
C ALA A 48 -4.06 -28.21 -6.91
N PHE A 49 -4.20 -28.55 -8.19
CA PHE A 49 -5.46 -29.06 -8.75
C PHE A 49 -5.83 -30.44 -8.17
N LEU A 50 -4.84 -31.31 -7.97
CA LEU A 50 -5.06 -32.66 -7.44
C LEU A 50 -5.15 -32.72 -5.91
N ALA A 51 -4.70 -31.68 -5.20
CA ALA A 51 -4.60 -31.66 -3.74
C ALA A 51 -5.87 -32.13 -3.01
N PRO A 52 -7.10 -31.78 -3.43
CA PRO A 52 -8.29 -32.25 -2.72
C PRO A 52 -8.54 -33.77 -2.84
N LEU A 53 -8.04 -34.44 -3.89
CA LEU A 53 -8.21 -35.88 -4.12
C LEU A 53 -6.95 -36.71 -3.85
N CYS A 54 -5.78 -36.09 -3.81
CA CYS A 54 -4.49 -36.76 -3.85
C CYS A 54 -3.60 -36.37 -2.67
N PRO A 55 -3.52 -37.18 -1.61
CA PRO A 55 -2.75 -36.83 -0.42
C PRO A 55 -1.26 -36.49 -0.68
N PRO A 56 -0.54 -37.19 -1.57
CA PRO A 56 0.82 -36.80 -1.94
C PRO A 56 0.88 -35.41 -2.59
N ALA A 57 0.02 -35.14 -3.59
CA ALA A 57 -0.04 -33.83 -4.24
C ALA A 57 -0.44 -32.71 -3.25
N ALA A 58 -1.32 -33.00 -2.30
CA ALA A 58 -1.70 -32.08 -1.24
C ALA A 58 -0.52 -31.75 -0.31
N ALA A 59 0.31 -32.74 0.01
CA ALA A 59 1.51 -32.52 0.80
C ALA A 59 2.53 -31.66 0.04
N ASP A 60 2.67 -31.87 -1.27
CA ASP A 60 3.59 -31.11 -2.12
C ASP A 60 3.13 -29.66 -2.30
N SER A 61 1.85 -29.45 -2.63
CA SER A 61 1.24 -28.12 -2.74
C SER A 61 1.35 -27.33 -1.43
N ARG A 62 1.16 -27.96 -0.27
CA ARG A 62 1.38 -27.29 1.03
C ARG A 62 2.83 -26.89 1.26
N ARG A 63 3.80 -27.69 0.80
CA ARG A 63 5.22 -27.34 0.94
C ARG A 63 5.59 -26.19 0.02
N GLU A 64 5.09 -26.19 -1.21
CA GLU A 64 5.30 -25.12 -2.18
C GLU A 64 4.71 -23.80 -1.68
N LEU A 65 3.42 -23.76 -1.33
CA LEU A 65 2.77 -22.56 -0.77
C LEU A 65 3.40 -22.11 0.54
N GLY A 66 3.85 -23.05 1.38
CA GLY A 66 4.55 -22.73 2.61
C GLY A 66 5.93 -22.11 2.37
N ALA A 67 6.64 -22.55 1.33
CA ALA A 67 7.93 -21.99 0.94
C ALA A 67 7.75 -20.59 0.33
N GLU A 68 6.77 -20.42 -0.57
CA GLU A 68 6.40 -19.13 -1.15
C GLU A 68 5.99 -18.12 -0.07
N GLN A 69 5.13 -18.52 0.87
CA GLN A 69 4.75 -17.66 1.99
C GLN A 69 5.94 -17.28 2.87
N ALA A 70 6.85 -18.22 3.15
CA ALA A 70 8.04 -17.94 3.96
C ALA A 70 9.02 -16.99 3.25
N GLU A 71 9.11 -17.06 1.92
CA GLU A 71 9.86 -16.12 1.09
C GLU A 71 9.21 -14.73 1.13
N TYR A 72 7.91 -14.64 0.89
CA TYR A 72 7.16 -13.37 0.99
C TYR A 72 7.28 -12.73 2.38
N ASP A 73 7.13 -13.51 3.45
CA ASP A 73 7.25 -13.02 4.82
C ASP A 73 8.68 -12.51 5.12
N ARG A 74 9.70 -13.15 4.53
CA ARG A 74 11.09 -12.71 4.65
C ARG A 74 11.31 -11.37 3.94
N GLU A 75 10.85 -11.24 2.69
CA GLU A 75 10.97 -10.00 1.93
C GLU A 75 10.27 -8.83 2.64
N ARG A 76 9.04 -9.06 3.12
CA ARG A 76 8.31 -8.04 3.92
C ARG A 76 9.03 -7.67 5.20
N ALA A 77 9.64 -8.64 5.89
CA ALA A 77 10.41 -8.35 7.11
C ALA A 77 11.67 -7.52 6.81
N GLU A 78 12.35 -7.78 5.69
CA GLU A 78 13.50 -7.02 5.22
C GLU A 78 13.11 -5.57 4.87
N ALA A 79 12.01 -5.39 4.15
CA ALA A 79 11.47 -4.07 3.83
C ALA A 79 11.02 -3.30 5.08
N GLN A 80 10.33 -3.96 6.01
CA GLN A 80 9.93 -3.36 7.28
C GLN A 80 11.16 -2.93 8.11
N ALA A 81 12.22 -3.75 8.12
CA ALA A 81 13.48 -3.39 8.78
C ALA A 81 14.13 -2.16 8.13
N GLU A 82 14.04 -2.03 6.81
CA GLU A 82 14.51 -0.84 6.09
C GLU A 82 13.70 0.41 6.47
N CYS A 83 12.37 0.31 6.53
CA CYS A 83 11.52 1.40 7.02
C CYS A 83 11.88 1.84 8.44
N ASP A 84 12.15 0.87 9.33
CA ASP A 84 12.48 1.15 10.72
C ASP A 84 13.84 1.84 10.89
N ARG A 85 14.81 1.56 10.02
CA ARG A 85 16.13 2.23 10.03
C ARG A 85 16.02 3.73 9.78
N PHE A 86 15.08 4.14 8.94
CA PHE A 86 14.89 5.54 8.56
C PHE A 86 13.67 6.19 9.19
N ARG A 87 13.22 5.63 10.31
CA ARG A 87 12.11 6.19 11.07
C ARG A 87 12.38 7.65 11.42
N HIS A 88 11.46 8.52 11.01
CA HIS A 88 11.49 9.93 11.35
C HIS A 88 11.44 10.13 12.87
N ARG A 89 12.24 11.09 13.37
CA ARG A 89 12.33 11.48 14.78
C ARG A 89 11.92 12.96 14.90
N PRO A 90 10.63 13.25 15.10
CA PRO A 90 10.12 14.61 15.12
C PRO A 90 10.84 15.52 16.12
N LEU A 91 11.13 16.74 15.71
CA LEU A 91 11.64 17.79 16.62
C LEU A 91 10.58 18.28 17.62
N THR A 92 9.30 18.04 17.33
CA THR A 92 8.17 18.35 18.19
C THR A 92 7.24 17.16 18.28
N GLU A 93 6.63 16.93 19.43
CA GLU A 93 5.71 15.80 19.63
C GLU A 93 4.44 15.94 18.76
N PRO A 94 4.15 14.96 17.87
CA PRO A 94 2.90 14.92 17.12
C PRO A 94 1.71 14.58 18.01
N VAL A 95 0.51 14.99 17.61
CA VAL A 95 -0.75 14.57 18.25
C VAL A 95 -1.00 13.09 17.98
N GLU A 96 -0.79 12.67 16.74
CA GLU A 96 -0.96 11.31 16.29
C GLU A 96 0.12 10.96 15.27
N VAL A 97 0.56 9.69 15.31
CA VAL A 97 1.51 9.14 14.37
C VAL A 97 1.03 7.78 13.91
N ALA A 98 0.90 7.58 12.60
CA ALA A 98 0.72 6.26 12.02
C ALA A 98 1.90 5.90 11.13
N ARG A 99 2.24 4.61 11.10
CA ARG A 99 3.32 4.06 10.28
C ARG A 99 2.82 2.77 9.65
N VAL A 100 2.92 2.69 8.33
CA VAL A 100 2.54 1.51 7.57
C VAL A 100 3.60 1.25 6.50
N LEU A 101 3.88 -0.03 6.28
CA LEU A 101 4.54 -0.51 5.07
C LEU A 101 3.43 -0.85 4.09
N GLU A 102 3.36 -0.10 2.99
CA GLU A 102 2.27 -0.18 2.02
C GLU A 102 2.81 -0.52 0.62
N PHE A 103 2.00 -1.17 -0.20
CA PHE A 103 2.26 -1.26 -1.64
C PHE A 103 1.16 -0.52 -2.37
N SER A 104 1.53 0.47 -3.17
CA SER A 104 0.57 1.24 -3.95
C SER A 104 1.08 1.48 -5.36
N GLU A 105 0.26 1.11 -6.35
CA GLU A 105 0.56 1.31 -7.77
C GLU A 105 0.44 2.78 -8.20
N ILE A 106 -0.46 3.54 -7.54
CA ILE A 106 -0.79 4.92 -7.96
C ILE A 106 -0.65 5.97 -6.85
N GLY A 107 -0.15 5.58 -5.68
CA GLY A 107 0.08 6.43 -4.53
C GLY A 107 -1.15 6.59 -3.62
N LEU A 108 -1.07 7.57 -2.72
CA LEU A 108 -2.08 7.78 -1.68
C LEU A 108 -3.03 8.91 -2.05
N GLN A 109 -4.31 8.73 -1.72
CA GLN A 109 -5.36 9.72 -1.97
C GLN A 109 -6.20 9.95 -0.73
N ALA A 110 -6.62 11.20 -0.55
CA ALA A 110 -7.73 11.56 0.32
C ALA A 110 -8.84 12.16 -0.52
N TYR A 111 -10.07 11.69 -0.28
CA TYR A 111 -11.26 12.20 -0.93
C TYR A 111 -12.38 12.33 0.09
N GLU A 112 -12.85 13.55 0.32
CA GLU A 112 -14.01 13.87 1.14
C GLU A 112 -15.22 14.09 0.23
N ASP A 113 -16.29 13.33 0.45
CA ASP A 113 -17.53 13.47 -0.34
C ASP A 113 -18.22 14.81 -0.03
N HIS A 114 -18.07 15.79 -0.93
CA HIS A 114 -18.65 17.13 -0.84
C HIS A 114 -18.96 17.70 -2.23
N GLN A 115 -19.92 18.63 -2.34
CA GLN A 115 -20.25 19.29 -3.63
C GLN A 115 -19.07 19.96 -4.35
N ASP A 116 -17.99 20.27 -3.63
CA ASP A 116 -16.81 21.00 -4.12
C ASP A 116 -15.60 20.07 -4.36
N SER A 117 -15.74 18.75 -4.13
CA SER A 117 -14.64 17.77 -4.24
C SER A 117 -14.37 17.30 -5.67
N GLN A 118 -15.00 17.92 -6.67
CA GLN A 118 -14.88 17.55 -8.08
C GLN A 118 -13.75 18.27 -8.83
N GLU A 119 -12.95 19.10 -8.14
CA GLU A 119 -11.78 19.72 -8.75
C GLU A 119 -10.59 18.75 -8.78
N ASP A 120 -10.06 18.51 -9.98
CA ASP A 120 -8.83 17.74 -10.14
C ASP A 120 -7.65 18.48 -9.48
N PRO A 121 -6.91 17.84 -8.56
CA PRO A 121 -5.79 18.49 -7.89
C PRO A 121 -4.68 18.89 -8.86
N VAL A 122 -4.23 20.14 -8.76
CA VAL A 122 -3.05 20.59 -9.52
C VAL A 122 -1.79 19.95 -8.93
N MET A 123 -1.10 19.17 -9.74
CA MET A 123 0.10 18.45 -9.32
C MET A 123 1.33 19.34 -9.21
N HIS A 124 2.14 19.10 -8.17
CA HIS A 124 3.39 19.81 -7.92
C HIS A 124 4.56 18.85 -7.76
N GLN A 125 5.58 19.06 -8.60
CA GLN A 125 6.80 18.24 -8.69
C GLN A 125 6.56 16.74 -8.81
N ASP A 126 5.47 16.37 -9.50
CA ASP A 126 5.06 14.99 -9.71
C ASP A 126 4.96 14.21 -8.38
N LEU A 127 4.62 14.90 -7.29
CA LEU A 127 4.57 14.34 -5.94
C LEU A 127 3.24 14.60 -5.26
N VAL A 128 2.79 15.85 -5.15
CA VAL A 128 1.56 16.16 -4.41
C VAL A 128 0.70 17.17 -5.13
N GLY A 129 -0.61 16.92 -5.15
CA GLY A 129 -1.62 17.87 -5.61
C GLY A 129 -2.74 17.97 -4.60
N SER A 130 -3.31 19.17 -4.46
CA SER A 130 -4.42 19.44 -3.53
C SER A 130 -5.51 20.27 -4.19
N ALA A 131 -6.75 19.92 -3.89
CA ALA A 131 -7.96 20.72 -4.12
C ALA A 131 -8.84 20.68 -2.86
N THR A 132 -10.00 21.34 -2.88
CA THR A 132 -10.95 21.23 -1.75
C THR A 132 -11.43 19.79 -1.62
N GLY A 133 -11.25 19.19 -0.45
CA GLY A 133 -11.65 17.80 -0.17
C GLY A 133 -10.85 16.73 -0.91
N SER A 134 -9.91 17.08 -1.78
CA SER A 134 -9.09 16.12 -2.53
C SER A 134 -7.59 16.37 -2.36
N LEU A 135 -6.84 15.32 -2.03
CA LEU A 135 -5.37 15.34 -1.93
C LEU A 135 -4.81 14.09 -2.59
N HIS A 136 -3.90 14.26 -3.54
CA HIS A 136 -3.23 13.17 -4.24
C HIS A 136 -1.73 13.23 -3.96
N ILE A 137 -1.15 12.10 -3.57
CA ILE A 137 0.30 11.92 -3.37
C ILE A 137 0.77 10.80 -4.30
N TYR A 138 1.56 11.16 -5.31
CA TYR A 138 2.11 10.24 -6.29
C TYR A 138 3.46 9.70 -5.81
N LEU A 139 3.65 8.40 -6.06
CA LEU A 139 4.83 7.64 -5.65
C LEU A 139 5.30 6.79 -6.84
N ALA A 140 6.52 6.29 -6.78
CA ALA A 140 7.01 5.39 -7.81
C ALA A 140 6.24 4.06 -7.75
N ALA A 141 5.69 3.62 -8.88
CA ALA A 141 5.12 2.28 -9.00
C ALA A 141 6.20 1.21 -8.76
N ASP A 142 5.77 0.00 -8.43
CA ASP A 142 6.60 -1.20 -8.24
C ASP A 142 7.48 -1.22 -6.97
N PHE A 143 7.38 -0.22 -6.10
CA PHE A 143 8.12 -0.19 -4.83
C PHE A 143 7.19 -0.11 -3.63
N GLU A 144 7.47 -0.91 -2.61
CA GLU A 144 6.88 -0.74 -1.29
C GLU A 144 7.21 0.64 -0.70
N GLN A 145 6.35 1.10 0.21
CA GLN A 145 6.26 2.47 0.68
C GLN A 145 6.28 2.49 2.20
N CYS A 146 7.33 3.07 2.77
CA CYS A 146 7.39 3.39 4.19
C CYS A 146 6.60 4.69 4.44
N VAL A 147 5.31 4.58 4.72
CA VAL A 147 4.42 5.73 4.94
C VAL A 147 4.39 6.06 6.43
N THR A 148 4.74 7.31 6.76
CA THR A 148 4.56 7.89 8.09
C THR A 148 3.65 9.10 7.97
N THR A 149 2.54 9.12 8.73
CA THR A 149 1.71 10.30 8.90
C THR A 149 1.90 10.86 10.30
N GLU A 150 1.98 12.19 10.39
CA GLU A 150 2.13 12.91 11.65
C GLU A 150 1.19 14.10 11.65
N THR A 151 0.39 14.23 12.70
CA THR A 151 -0.50 15.38 12.86
C THR A 151 -0.04 16.30 13.97
N TYR A 152 -0.25 17.60 13.83
CA TYR A 152 0.21 18.59 14.81
C TYR A 152 -0.86 19.65 15.07
N ARG A 153 -0.93 20.15 16.30
CA ARG A 153 -1.81 21.29 16.66
C ARG A 153 -1.31 22.63 16.11
N ARG A 154 -0.03 22.71 15.75
CA ARG A 154 0.68 23.91 15.29
C ARG A 154 1.70 23.51 14.23
N ARG A 155 2.17 24.47 13.44
CA ARG A 155 3.20 24.26 12.42
C ARG A 155 4.47 23.63 13.04
N PRO A 156 4.88 22.41 12.62
CA PRO A 156 6.14 21.82 13.04
C PRO A 156 7.32 22.51 12.35
N PRO A 157 8.54 22.43 12.92
CA PRO A 157 9.77 22.86 12.28
C PRO A 157 9.94 22.25 10.88
N VAL A 158 10.68 22.92 10.00
CA VAL A 158 10.95 22.43 8.64
C VAL A 158 12.17 21.51 8.66
N GLU A 159 12.00 20.26 8.23
CA GLU A 159 13.03 19.22 8.25
C GLU A 159 13.24 18.69 6.81
N VAL A 160 14.24 19.23 6.10
CA VAL A 160 14.46 18.90 4.66
C VAL A 160 15.71 18.08 4.38
N GLU A 161 16.54 17.85 5.40
CA GLU A 161 17.76 17.07 5.28
C GLU A 161 17.44 15.60 5.04
N GLY A 162 18.18 14.94 4.15
CA GLY A 162 17.99 13.52 3.83
C GLY A 162 16.78 13.18 2.95
N TRP A 163 15.92 14.16 2.62
CA TRP A 163 14.78 13.99 1.72
C TRP A 163 15.13 14.41 0.30
N ASP A 164 14.57 13.75 -0.72
CA ASP A 164 14.76 14.14 -2.12
C ASP A 164 13.85 15.29 -2.51
N LYS A 165 12.58 15.22 -2.10
CA LYS A 165 11.56 16.25 -2.27
C LYS A 165 10.91 16.58 -0.93
N ALA A 166 10.55 17.85 -0.73
CA ALA A 166 9.77 18.31 0.43
C ALA A 166 8.86 19.46 0.00
N ILE A 167 7.57 19.17 -0.15
CA ILE A 167 6.56 20.09 -0.70
C ILE A 167 5.47 20.34 0.33
N GLU A 168 5.12 21.60 0.56
CA GLU A 168 4.02 22.00 1.43
C GLU A 168 2.88 22.62 0.60
N VAL A 169 1.69 22.03 0.68
CA VAL A 169 0.47 22.50 0.00
C VAL A 169 -0.60 22.92 1.01
N GLY A 170 -1.56 23.71 0.54
CA GLY A 170 -2.78 24.00 1.31
C GLY A 170 -3.84 22.95 1.01
N TYR A 171 -4.54 22.48 2.03
CA TYR A 171 -5.65 21.55 1.90
C TYR A 171 -6.86 22.08 2.66
N ARG A 172 -8.02 22.11 2.01
CA ARG A 172 -9.28 22.46 2.67
C ARG A 172 -10.07 21.18 2.88
N SER A 173 -10.28 20.81 4.13
CA SER A 173 -11.10 19.68 4.55
C SER A 173 -12.54 20.16 4.82
N PRO A 174 -13.50 19.89 3.92
CA PRO A 174 -14.86 20.40 4.07
C PRO A 174 -15.67 19.68 5.17
N THR A 175 -15.45 18.38 5.35
CA THR A 175 -16.19 17.55 6.31
C THR A 175 -15.39 17.27 7.58
N GLY A 176 -14.07 17.41 7.51
CA GLY A 176 -13.17 16.99 8.59
C GLY A 176 -12.84 15.50 8.53
N ASP A 177 -13.12 14.83 7.41
CA ASP A 177 -12.82 13.41 7.19
C ASP A 177 -11.58 13.20 6.32
N PHE A 178 -10.46 13.78 6.74
CA PHE A 178 -9.24 13.76 5.96
C PHE A 178 -8.45 12.47 6.19
N ARG A 179 -8.74 11.42 5.42
CA ARG A 179 -8.01 10.14 5.48
C ARG A 179 -7.26 9.84 4.20
N LEU A 180 -6.00 9.44 4.34
CA LEU A 180 -5.18 8.94 3.23
C LEU A 180 -5.36 7.44 3.06
N ARG A 181 -5.49 6.98 1.82
CA ARG A 181 -5.60 5.56 1.48
C ARG A 181 -5.04 5.26 0.09
N ASP A 182 -4.65 4.02 -0.14
CA ASP A 182 -4.60 3.49 -1.50
C ASP A 182 -6.03 3.34 -2.03
N PRO A 183 -6.33 3.77 -3.26
CA PRO A 183 -7.67 3.70 -3.83
C PRO A 183 -8.13 2.29 -4.23
N PHE A 184 -7.22 1.32 -4.35
CA PHE A 184 -7.48 -0.05 -4.75
C PHE A 184 -7.50 -1.03 -3.58
N ASP A 185 -6.49 -1.02 -2.71
CA ASP A 185 -6.43 -1.99 -1.60
C ASP A 185 -5.37 -1.64 -0.53
N ALA A 186 -5.70 -0.77 0.43
CA ALA A 186 -4.85 -0.55 1.61
C ALA A 186 -5.65 -0.27 2.88
N PRO A 187 -5.07 -0.56 4.07
CA PRO A 187 -5.59 -0.04 5.32
C PRO A 187 -5.69 1.49 5.27
N GLU A 188 -6.86 1.99 5.63
CA GLU A 188 -7.08 3.43 5.75
C GLU A 188 -6.23 4.00 6.88
N LEU A 189 -5.44 5.04 6.59
CA LEU A 189 -4.69 5.77 7.61
C LEU A 189 -5.66 6.54 8.52
N PRO A 190 -5.28 6.86 9.77
CA PRO A 190 -6.16 7.61 10.65
C PRO A 190 -6.54 8.96 10.06
N ASN A 191 -7.63 9.52 10.57
CA ASN A 191 -8.08 10.85 10.15
C ASN A 191 -7.06 11.92 10.58
N LEU A 192 -6.54 12.65 9.60
CA LEU A 192 -5.49 13.64 9.75
C LEU A 192 -6.04 15.03 10.15
N ALA A 193 -7.36 15.22 10.11
CA ALA A 193 -8.03 16.47 10.46
C ALA A 193 -8.18 16.65 11.98
N VAL A 194 -7.07 16.87 12.69
CA VAL A 194 -7.03 17.03 14.17
C VAL A 194 -7.89 18.16 14.75
N ALA A 195 -8.34 19.11 13.91
CA ALA A 195 -9.20 20.23 14.29
C ALA A 195 -10.60 20.15 13.65
N GLY A 196 -10.97 19.01 13.06
CA GLY A 196 -12.21 18.85 12.28
C GLY A 196 -12.15 19.54 10.92
N ALA A 197 -13.31 19.89 10.36
CA ALA A 197 -13.38 20.62 9.09
C ALA A 197 -12.61 21.95 9.16
N GLY A 198 -11.87 22.29 8.10
CA GLY A 198 -11.10 23.53 8.06
C GLY A 198 -9.93 23.52 7.09
N HIS A 199 -9.03 24.49 7.26
CA HIS A 199 -7.82 24.63 6.46
C HIS A 199 -6.62 23.99 7.14
N TYR A 200 -5.91 23.20 6.37
CA TYR A 200 -4.71 22.48 6.76
C TYR A 200 -3.55 22.84 5.84
N ARG A 201 -2.35 22.70 6.37
CA ARG A 201 -1.13 22.63 5.58
C ARG A 201 -0.67 21.18 5.61
N VAL A 202 -0.40 20.65 4.43
CA VAL A 202 0.08 19.29 4.25
C VAL A 202 1.50 19.38 3.71
N ARG A 203 2.46 18.88 4.48
CA ARG A 203 3.85 18.82 4.08
C ARG A 203 4.23 17.38 3.78
N VAL A 204 4.58 17.13 2.53
CA VAL A 204 4.97 15.82 2.02
C VAL A 204 6.47 15.80 1.79
N HIS A 205 7.16 14.92 2.50
CA HIS A 205 8.56 14.62 2.26
C HIS A 205 8.66 13.26 1.62
N TYR A 206 9.48 13.18 0.58
CA TYR A 206 9.64 11.99 -0.23
C TYR A 206 11.12 11.72 -0.43
N ARG A 207 11.48 10.45 -0.29
CA ARG A 207 12.79 9.92 -0.64
C ARG A 207 12.61 8.74 -1.58
N GLU A 208 13.36 8.79 -2.68
CA GLU A 208 13.31 7.81 -3.74
C GLU A 208 13.75 6.42 -3.25
N PRO A 209 13.21 5.35 -3.84
CA PRO A 209 13.65 3.99 -3.56
C PRO A 209 15.08 3.78 -4.11
N GLY A 210 15.84 2.91 -3.46
CA GLY A 210 17.13 2.45 -3.95
C GLY A 210 16.94 1.45 -5.09
N ARG A 211 16.90 1.91 -6.34
CA ARG A 211 16.56 1.09 -7.52
C ARG A 211 17.39 -0.18 -7.68
N ASP A 212 18.69 -0.12 -7.42
CA ASP A 212 19.58 -1.28 -7.58
C ASP A 212 19.37 -2.33 -6.48
N ALA A 213 18.99 -1.88 -5.28
CA ALA A 213 18.80 -2.71 -4.09
C ALA A 213 17.32 -3.00 -3.79
N TRP A 214 16.41 -2.54 -4.65
CA TRP A 214 14.96 -2.62 -4.49
C TRP A 214 14.46 -2.18 -3.10
N THR A 215 15.07 -1.14 -2.52
CA THR A 215 14.64 -0.68 -1.19
C THR A 215 13.35 0.13 -1.26
N PRO A 216 12.51 0.10 -0.21
CA PRO A 216 11.28 0.88 -0.18
C PRO A 216 11.50 2.38 -0.35
N GLN A 217 10.54 3.05 -0.97
CA GLN A 217 10.47 4.51 -0.98
C GLN A 217 9.93 5.01 0.35
N HIS A 218 10.31 6.22 0.77
CA HIS A 218 9.92 6.75 2.07
C HIS A 218 9.07 8.00 1.93
N LEU A 219 7.96 8.01 2.66
CA LEU A 219 6.98 9.09 2.65
C LEU A 219 6.72 9.57 4.08
N LEU A 220 6.93 10.86 4.33
CA LEU A 220 6.51 11.53 5.56
C LEU A 220 5.47 12.60 5.22
N VAL A 221 4.25 12.42 5.72
CA VAL A 221 3.15 13.38 5.59
C VAL A 221 2.90 14.05 6.94
N GLN A 222 3.23 15.34 7.04
CA GLN A 222 2.93 16.15 8.22
C GLN A 222 1.71 17.02 7.95
N VAL A 223 0.71 16.96 8.83
CA VAL A 223 -0.53 17.73 8.72
C VAL A 223 -0.73 18.62 9.94
N TYR A 224 -1.06 19.89 9.71
CA TYR A 224 -1.36 20.82 10.79
C TYR A 224 -2.35 21.90 10.35
N PRO A 225 -3.17 22.47 11.27
CA PRO A 225 -4.05 23.58 10.95
C PRO A 225 -3.27 24.79 10.42
N GLY A 226 -3.73 25.36 9.32
CA GLY A 226 -3.10 26.54 8.74
C GLY A 226 -3.82 26.99 7.47
N ARG A 227 -3.94 28.31 7.31
CA ARG A 227 -4.59 28.93 6.14
C ARG A 227 -3.63 29.05 4.97
N GLY A 228 -4.21 29.19 3.78
CA GLY A 228 -3.51 29.58 2.55
C GLY A 228 -3.25 28.40 1.62
N ASP A 229 -3.38 28.68 0.33
CA ASP A 229 -3.32 27.68 -0.75
C ASP A 229 -1.97 27.73 -1.49
N GLN A 230 -1.01 28.48 -0.95
CA GLN A 230 0.33 28.58 -1.50
C GLN A 230 1.02 27.22 -1.48
N VAL A 231 1.62 26.87 -2.61
CA VAL A 231 2.56 25.74 -2.70
C VAL A 231 3.97 26.22 -2.41
N VAL A 232 4.66 25.53 -1.51
CA VAL A 232 6.03 25.84 -1.10
C VAL A 232 6.93 24.64 -1.36
N ASP A 233 7.91 24.81 -2.23
CA ASP A 233 9.06 23.92 -2.34
C ASP A 233 10.08 24.27 -1.24
N LEU A 234 10.13 23.44 -0.20
CA LEU A 234 10.93 23.71 0.99
C LEU A 234 12.43 23.55 0.71
N LYS A 235 12.83 22.61 -0.16
CA LYS A 235 14.24 22.41 -0.51
C LYS A 235 14.80 23.55 -1.36
N ARG A 236 14.00 24.13 -2.25
CA ARG A 236 14.42 25.30 -3.04
C ARG A 236 14.45 26.57 -2.18
N THR A 237 13.54 26.71 -1.23
CA THR A 237 13.47 27.87 -0.34
C THR A 237 14.66 27.94 0.61
N THR A 238 15.07 26.82 1.20
CA THR A 238 16.23 26.76 2.11
C THR A 238 17.56 27.07 1.41
N ARG A 239 17.76 26.60 0.17
CA ARG A 239 18.94 26.97 -0.65
C ARG A 239 19.06 28.47 -0.89
N ARG A 240 17.94 29.18 -1.07
CA ARG A 240 17.94 30.65 -1.23
C ARG A 240 18.23 31.40 0.07
N ALA A 241 17.92 30.82 1.22
CA ALA A 241 18.16 31.42 2.53
C ALA A 241 19.62 31.24 3.02
N GLY A 242 20.27 30.12 2.67
CA GLY A 242 21.66 29.83 3.05
C GLY A 242 22.75 30.35 2.11
N GLY A 243 22.38 31.06 1.04
CA GLY A 243 23.29 31.62 0.03
C GLY A 243 23.62 33.11 0.20
N ARG A 244 23.54 33.65 1.42
CA ARG A 244 23.96 35.04 1.74
C ARG A 244 25.04 35.04 2.81
#